data_AF-A0A412VBR3-F1
#
_entry.id   AF-A0A412VBR3-F1
#
_cell.length_a   1.000
_cell.length_b   1.000
_cell.length_c   1.000
_cell.angle_alpha   90.00
_cell.angle_beta   90.00
_cell.angle_gamma   90.00
#
_symmetry.space_group_name_H-M   'P 1'
#
loop_
_entity.id
_entity.type
_entity.pdbx_description
1 polymer ?
#
loop_
_entity_poly.entity_id
_entity_poly.type
_entity_poly.pdbx_seq_one_letter_code
_entity_poly.pdbx_strand_id
1 'polypeptide(L)'
;MIEGWYDFTLKETGIRIDYVLLLILLFLIFIIYSRLVVSKEEKSIYERNYWLYAIVPIIAFSLIEGLRYARGVDYIGYVYTYLQSLDPKVENEPLFMLLNKGMLLMGFPYCIAFVVYSLFWIVGILHLCENFRYLLCWCIPFALIASIPSMENLVRQFVSLSFVMISLSFLLKKKYVMSCFWAVISFGFHLSSVIVVVIIYTVYIIGRKECFKLKSSLIAYFFFFFIFDIPVGGIKPVHT
;
A
#
# COMPACT_ATOMS: atom_id res chain seq x y z
N MET A 1 5.16 30.94 -1.84
CA MET A 1 3.70 31.17 -1.87
C MET A 1 2.95 29.85 -1.62
N ILE A 2 3.03 29.31 -0.40
CA ILE A 2 2.26 28.10 0.00
C ILE A 2 1.05 28.47 0.87
N GLU A 3 1.00 29.71 1.39
CA GLU A 3 0.06 30.14 2.43
C GLU A 3 -1.38 30.40 1.98
N GLY A 4 -1.71 30.29 0.69
CA GLY A 4 -3.03 30.66 0.16
C GLY A 4 -4.03 29.52 -0.04
N TRP A 5 -3.60 28.26 0.01
CA TRP A 5 -4.42 27.12 -0.47
C TRP A 5 -4.81 26.14 0.63
N TYR A 6 -4.19 26.22 1.80
CA TYR A 6 -4.40 25.27 2.87
C TYR A 6 -4.84 26.00 4.14
N ASP A 7 -6.10 25.80 4.50
CA ASP A 7 -6.62 26.26 5.78
C ASP A 7 -6.20 25.28 6.87
N PHE A 8 -5.13 25.62 7.60
CA PHE A 8 -4.66 24.87 8.75
C PHE A 8 -5.66 24.83 9.92
N THR A 9 -6.78 25.55 9.84
CA THR A 9 -7.84 25.58 10.85
C THR A 9 -8.95 24.56 10.61
N LEU A 10 -9.04 23.95 9.42
CA LEU A 10 -9.97 22.86 9.11
C LEU A 10 -9.49 21.53 9.72
N LYS A 11 -9.55 21.41 11.05
CA LYS A 11 -9.65 20.10 11.69
C LYS A 11 -11.11 19.64 11.56
N GLU A 12 -11.45 19.05 10.42
CA GLU A 12 -12.73 18.35 10.30
C GLU A 12 -12.68 17.09 11.20
N THR A 13 -13.23 17.21 12.40
CA THR A 13 -13.28 16.13 13.40
C THR A 13 -14.55 15.27 13.30
N GLY A 14 -15.25 15.32 12.17
CA GLY A 14 -16.52 14.61 11.95
C GLY A 14 -16.36 13.33 11.13
N ILE A 15 -17.34 12.42 11.24
CA ILE A 15 -17.46 11.29 10.31
C ILE A 15 -17.86 11.85 8.94
N ARG A 16 -16.94 11.74 7.98
CA ARG A 16 -17.19 12.07 6.58
C ARG A 16 -18.05 10.99 5.94
N ILE A 17 -19.36 11.25 5.87
CA ILE A 17 -20.36 10.29 5.35
C ILE A 17 -20.03 9.90 3.91
N ASP A 18 -19.62 10.86 3.09
CA ASP A 18 -19.10 10.67 1.74
C ASP A 18 -17.97 9.63 1.72
N TYR A 19 -17.00 9.75 2.64
CA TYR A 19 -15.91 8.80 2.74
C TYR A 19 -16.38 7.40 3.15
N VAL A 20 -17.28 7.30 4.13
CA VAL A 20 -17.87 6.00 4.53
C VAL A 20 -18.58 5.33 3.36
N LEU A 21 -19.35 6.09 2.57
CA LEU A 21 -20.02 5.59 1.38
C LEU A 21 -19.03 5.12 0.31
N LEU A 22 -17.93 5.86 0.10
CA LEU A 22 -16.86 5.47 -0.83
C LEU A 22 -16.15 4.19 -0.37
N LEU A 23 -15.93 4.01 0.94
CA LEU A 23 -15.38 2.76 1.48
C LEU A 23 -16.33 1.57 1.30
N ILE A 24 -17.63 1.76 1.54
CA ILE A 24 -18.64 0.72 1.31
C ILE A 24 -18.67 0.33 -0.18
N LEU A 25 -18.65 1.32 -1.07
CA LEU A 25 -18.58 1.09 -2.51
C LEU A 25 -17.32 0.29 -2.88
N LEU A 26 -16.16 0.71 -2.38
CA LEU A 26 -14.89 0.03 -2.61
C LEU A 26 -14.92 -1.42 -2.12
N PHE A 27 -15.47 -1.65 -0.92
CA PHE A 27 -15.65 -2.99 -0.35
C PHE A 27 -16.54 -3.86 -1.23
N LEU A 28 -17.66 -3.33 -1.73
CA LEU A 28 -18.55 -4.06 -2.65
C LEU A 28 -17.86 -4.40 -3.97
N ILE A 29 -17.10 -3.47 -4.54
CA ILE A 29 -16.30 -3.70 -5.77
C ILE A 29 -15.33 -4.86 -5.55
N PHE A 30 -14.60 -4.87 -4.43
CA PHE A 30 -13.66 -5.95 -4.12
C PHE A 30 -14.34 -7.29 -3.85
N ILE A 31 -15.52 -7.31 -3.22
CA ILE A 31 -16.31 -8.54 -3.06
C ILE A 31 -16.75 -9.09 -4.42
N ILE A 32 -17.28 -8.24 -5.29
CA ILE A 32 -17.73 -8.65 -6.63
C ILE A 32 -16.55 -9.19 -7.43
N TYR A 33 -15.45 -8.45 -7.48
CA TYR A 33 -14.20 -8.88 -8.11
C TYR A 33 -13.74 -10.25 -7.59
N SER A 34 -13.65 -10.40 -6.26
CA SER A 34 -13.20 -11.64 -5.65
C SER A 34 -14.10 -12.82 -6.02
N ARG A 35 -15.43 -12.63 -6.01
CA ARG A 35 -16.38 -13.70 -6.40
C ARG A 35 -16.27 -14.09 -7.87
N LEU A 36 -16.04 -13.13 -8.77
CA LEU A 36 -15.86 -13.40 -10.19
C LEU A 36 -14.62 -14.27 -10.45
N VAL A 37 -13.53 -13.99 -9.73
CA VAL A 37 -12.22 -14.64 -9.97
C VAL A 37 -12.03 -15.93 -9.16
N VAL A 38 -12.83 -16.16 -8.11
CA VAL A 38 -12.82 -17.39 -7.27
C VAL A 38 -13.80 -18.47 -7.75
N SER A 39 -14.60 -18.22 -8.80
CA SER A 39 -15.70 -19.13 -9.17
C SER A 39 -15.24 -20.59 -9.33
N LYS A 40 -16.04 -21.51 -8.77
CA LYS A 40 -15.69 -22.92 -8.48
C LYS A 40 -15.43 -23.80 -9.71
N GLU A 41 -15.64 -23.29 -10.92
CA GLU A 41 -15.31 -24.03 -12.14
C GLU A 41 -13.83 -23.83 -12.44
N GLU A 42 -13.05 -24.88 -12.15
CA GLU A 42 -11.64 -25.01 -12.51
C GLU A 42 -11.48 -24.65 -14.01
N LYS A 43 -10.80 -23.54 -14.33
CA LYS A 43 -10.65 -22.93 -15.67
C LYS A 43 -11.81 -22.09 -16.22
N SER A 44 -12.62 -21.45 -15.39
CA SER A 44 -13.55 -20.42 -15.88
C SER A 44 -12.77 -19.33 -16.67
N ILE A 45 -13.40 -18.73 -17.69
CA ILE A 45 -12.82 -17.61 -18.47
C ILE A 45 -12.33 -16.49 -17.54
N TYR A 46 -12.99 -16.34 -16.39
CA TYR A 46 -12.69 -15.33 -15.38
C TYR A 46 -11.35 -15.57 -14.67
N GLU A 47 -10.99 -16.84 -14.44
CA GLU A 47 -9.70 -17.21 -13.83
C GLU A 47 -8.51 -16.90 -14.75
N ARG A 48 -8.72 -17.05 -16.07
CA ARG A 48 -7.74 -16.70 -17.12
C ARG A 48 -7.56 -15.19 -17.25
N ASN A 49 -8.57 -14.42 -16.88
CA ASN A 49 -8.65 -12.98 -17.08
C ASN A 49 -8.53 -12.19 -15.76
N TYR A 50 -7.85 -12.74 -14.73
CA TYR A 50 -7.61 -12.11 -13.42
C TYR A 50 -7.30 -10.61 -13.51
N TRP A 51 -6.32 -10.27 -14.37
CA TRP A 51 -5.85 -8.90 -14.54
C TRP A 51 -6.81 -8.00 -15.30
N LEU A 52 -7.60 -8.55 -16.23
CA LEU A 52 -8.64 -7.80 -16.94
C LEU A 52 -9.73 -7.34 -15.96
N TYR A 53 -10.20 -8.25 -15.09
CA TYR A 53 -11.20 -7.92 -14.07
C TYR A 53 -10.63 -7.05 -12.95
N ALA A 54 -9.31 -7.09 -12.72
CA ALA A 54 -8.65 -6.25 -11.72
C ALA A 54 -8.63 -4.75 -12.10
N ILE A 55 -8.85 -4.38 -13.36
CA ILE A 55 -8.84 -2.98 -13.82
C ILE A 55 -9.84 -2.14 -13.02
N VAL A 56 -11.06 -2.65 -12.80
CA VAL A 56 -12.13 -1.93 -12.08
C VAL A 56 -11.73 -1.63 -10.63
N PRO A 57 -11.37 -2.63 -9.79
CA PRO A 57 -10.93 -2.34 -8.42
C PRO A 57 -9.66 -1.49 -8.36
N ILE A 58 -8.72 -1.64 -9.30
CA ILE A 58 -7.50 -0.81 -9.35
C ILE A 58 -7.86 0.66 -9.55
N ILE A 59 -8.69 0.97 -10.56
CA ILE A 59 -9.12 2.36 -10.84
C ILE A 59 -9.91 2.92 -9.66
N ALA A 60 -10.88 2.16 -9.15
CA ALA A 60 -11.72 2.59 -8.03
C ALA A 60 -10.87 2.91 -6.78
N PHE A 61 -9.98 2.01 -6.39
CA PHE A 61 -9.10 2.21 -5.25
C PHE A 61 -8.19 3.43 -5.45
N SER A 62 -7.53 3.52 -6.60
CA SER A 62 -6.55 4.58 -6.89
C SER A 62 -7.20 5.96 -6.86
N LEU A 63 -8.44 6.09 -7.35
CA LEU A 63 -9.17 7.36 -7.34
C LEU A 63 -9.72 7.70 -5.95
N ILE A 64 -10.37 6.75 -5.27
CA ILE A 64 -10.99 6.99 -3.95
C ILE A 64 -9.94 7.38 -2.90
N GLU A 65 -8.83 6.65 -2.87
CA GLU A 65 -7.76 6.92 -1.92
C GLU A 65 -6.79 7.99 -2.42
N GLY A 66 -6.56 8.11 -3.72
CA GLY A 66 -5.66 9.11 -4.28
C GLY A 66 -6.21 10.53 -4.25
N LEU A 67 -7.52 10.69 -4.50
CA LEU A 67 -8.18 12.01 -4.47
C LEU A 67 -8.64 12.42 -3.07
N ARG A 68 -8.15 11.72 -2.04
CA ARG A 68 -8.40 12.12 -0.65
C ARG A 68 -7.86 13.53 -0.40
N TYR A 69 -8.60 14.30 0.37
CA TYR A 69 -8.16 15.62 0.82
C TYR A 69 -7.93 15.62 2.33
N ALA A 70 -6.73 16.08 2.73
CA ALA A 70 -6.33 16.29 4.12
C ALA A 70 -6.54 15.08 5.04
N ARG A 71 -6.38 13.85 4.51
CA ARG A 71 -6.45 12.59 5.27
C ARG A 71 -5.07 11.96 5.44
N GLY A 72 -4.78 11.55 6.67
CA GLY A 72 -3.46 11.09 7.10
C GLY A 72 -2.59 12.25 7.59
N VAL A 73 -1.86 12.01 8.68
CA VAL A 73 -0.93 12.96 9.31
C VAL A 73 0.11 13.45 8.30
N ASP A 74 0.54 12.55 7.42
CA ASP A 74 1.59 12.78 6.43
C ASP A 74 1.14 13.55 5.17
N TYR A 75 -0.18 13.76 4.98
CA TYR A 75 -0.71 14.32 3.74
C TYR A 75 -0.06 15.65 3.34
N ILE A 76 0.05 16.59 4.29
CA ILE A 76 0.63 17.91 4.03
C ILE A 76 2.14 17.84 3.81
N GLY A 77 2.82 16.95 4.54
CA GLY A 77 4.22 16.66 4.30
C GLY A 77 4.47 16.19 2.86
N TYR A 78 3.63 15.31 2.34
CA TYR A 78 3.76 14.82 0.95
C TYR A 78 3.27 15.81 -0.11
N VAL A 79 2.31 16.69 0.19
CA VAL A 79 2.00 17.83 -0.69
C VAL A 79 3.22 18.73 -0.83
N TYR A 80 3.86 19.10 0.28
CA TYR A 80 5.09 19.88 0.26
C TYR A 80 6.22 19.17 -0.50
N THR A 81 6.42 17.89 -0.21
CA THR A 81 7.44 17.05 -0.87
C THR A 81 7.24 17.01 -2.39
N TYR A 82 5.99 16.90 -2.85
CA TYR A 82 5.68 16.94 -4.27
C TYR A 82 5.96 18.30 -4.90
N LEU A 83 5.45 19.39 -4.30
CA LEU A 83 5.57 20.75 -4.82
C LEU A 83 7.02 21.24 -4.85
N GLN A 84 7.84 20.78 -3.90
CA GLN A 84 9.27 21.09 -3.82
C GLN A 84 10.14 19.97 -4.37
N SER A 85 9.57 19.03 -5.14
CA SER A 85 10.31 17.83 -5.56
C SER A 85 11.53 18.13 -6.42
N LEU A 86 11.64 19.30 -7.06
CA LEU A 86 12.85 19.71 -7.79
C LEU A 86 14.06 19.97 -6.88
N ASP A 87 13.85 20.34 -5.61
CA ASP A 87 14.93 20.54 -4.65
C ASP A 87 15.44 19.18 -4.11
N PRO A 88 16.71 18.80 -4.39
CA PRO A 88 17.26 17.53 -3.93
C PRO A 88 17.43 17.44 -2.40
N LYS A 89 17.22 18.52 -1.64
CA LYS A 89 17.27 18.50 -0.18
C LYS A 89 15.96 18.04 0.46
N VAL A 90 14.87 18.01 -0.29
CA VAL A 90 13.52 17.74 0.22
C VAL A 90 13.23 16.24 0.35
N GLU A 91 13.77 15.44 -0.56
CA GLU A 91 13.61 13.99 -0.56
C GLU A 91 14.92 13.32 -1.01
N ASN A 92 15.38 12.35 -0.23
CA ASN A 92 16.65 11.65 -0.46
C ASN A 92 16.46 10.23 -1.01
N GLU A 93 15.23 9.72 -1.05
CA GLU A 93 14.92 8.40 -1.58
C GLU A 93 14.80 8.46 -3.12
N PRO A 94 15.70 7.81 -3.88
CA PRO A 94 16.00 8.17 -5.26
C PRO A 94 14.83 7.95 -6.23
N LEU A 95 14.10 6.84 -6.12
CA LEU A 95 12.96 6.56 -6.99
C LEU A 95 11.71 7.33 -6.56
N PHE A 96 11.54 7.60 -5.26
CA PHE A 96 10.45 8.45 -4.80
C PHE A 96 10.65 9.90 -5.28
N MET A 97 11.87 10.42 -5.17
CA MET A 97 12.26 11.71 -5.73
C MET A 97 12.06 11.75 -7.24
N LEU A 98 12.56 10.74 -7.98
CA LEU A 98 12.44 10.67 -9.44
C LEU A 98 10.97 10.68 -9.89
N LEU A 99 10.12 9.89 -9.24
CA LEU A 99 8.70 9.81 -9.53
C LEU A 99 8.00 11.16 -9.35
N ASN A 100 8.22 11.83 -8.22
CA ASN A 100 7.64 13.14 -7.92
C ASN A 100 8.13 14.19 -8.91
N LYS A 101 9.45 14.28 -9.14
CA LYS A 101 10.06 15.20 -10.12
C LYS A 101 9.47 14.99 -11.50
N GLY A 102 9.37 13.74 -11.96
CA GLY A 102 8.83 13.40 -13.26
C GLY A 102 7.39 13.88 -13.43
N MET A 103 6.52 13.58 -12.45
CA MET A 103 5.13 14.03 -12.49
C MET A 103 4.99 15.56 -12.45
N LEU A 104 5.81 16.25 -11.64
CA LEU A 104 5.80 17.71 -11.55
C LEU A 104 6.25 18.36 -12.87
N LEU A 105 7.31 17.83 -13.49
CA LEU A 105 7.80 18.31 -14.79
C LEU A 105 6.80 18.08 -15.93
N MET A 106 5.94 17.06 -15.84
CA MET A 106 4.82 16.84 -16.76
C MET A 106 3.64 17.79 -16.51
N GLY A 107 3.69 18.63 -15.48
CA GLY A 107 2.64 19.59 -15.15
C GLY A 107 1.43 18.97 -14.43
N PHE A 108 1.57 17.76 -13.87
CA PHE A 108 0.49 17.18 -13.09
C PHE A 108 0.30 17.92 -11.75
N PRO A 109 -0.93 17.98 -11.22
CA PRO A 109 -1.16 18.46 -9.86
C PRO A 109 -0.83 17.38 -8.83
N TYR A 110 -0.57 17.78 -7.58
CA TYR A 110 -0.17 16.86 -6.49
C TYR A 110 -1.18 15.74 -6.23
N CYS A 111 -2.48 15.96 -6.51
CA CYS A 111 -3.50 14.93 -6.32
C CYS A 111 -3.26 13.71 -7.23
N ILE A 112 -2.69 13.91 -8.43
CA ILE A 112 -2.30 12.81 -9.31
C ILE A 112 -1.16 11.99 -8.69
N ALA A 113 -0.25 12.61 -7.95
CA ALA A 113 0.80 11.89 -7.25
C ALA A 113 0.22 10.90 -6.22
N PHE A 114 -0.77 11.36 -5.44
CA PHE A 114 -1.48 10.48 -4.49
C PHE A 114 -2.25 9.36 -5.18
N VAL A 115 -2.87 9.62 -6.34
CA VAL A 115 -3.50 8.57 -7.18
C VAL A 115 -2.47 7.54 -7.62
N VAL A 116 -1.27 7.97 -8.02
CA VAL A 116 -0.18 7.06 -8.41
C VAL A 116 0.35 6.24 -7.22
N TYR A 117 0.45 6.83 -6.03
CA TYR A 117 0.84 6.09 -4.83
C TYR A 117 -0.17 5.01 -4.46
N SER A 118 -1.45 5.36 -4.47
CA SER A 118 -2.55 4.42 -4.23
C SER A 118 -2.60 3.33 -5.31
N LEU A 119 -2.30 3.68 -6.58
CA LEU A 119 -2.17 2.73 -7.68
C LEU A 119 -1.09 1.69 -7.44
N PHE A 120 0.12 2.11 -7.03
CA PHE A 120 1.18 1.17 -6.71
C PHE A 120 0.77 0.22 -5.59
N TRP A 121 0.16 0.75 -4.53
CA TRP A 121 -0.30 -0.06 -3.40
C TRP A 121 -1.26 -1.17 -3.82
N ILE A 122 -2.34 -0.81 -4.55
CA ILE A 122 -3.33 -1.81 -4.94
C ILE A 122 -2.77 -2.83 -5.93
N VAL A 123 -1.91 -2.41 -6.86
CA VAL A 123 -1.25 -3.32 -7.80
C VAL A 123 -0.34 -4.30 -7.05
N GLY A 124 0.40 -3.84 -6.04
CA GLY A 124 1.25 -4.69 -5.21
C GLY A 124 0.46 -5.75 -4.44
N ILE A 125 -0.65 -5.35 -3.82
CA ILE A 125 -1.57 -6.26 -3.13
C ILE A 125 -2.11 -7.33 -4.09
N LEU A 126 -2.64 -6.90 -5.25
CA LEU A 126 -3.24 -7.82 -6.23
C LEU A 126 -2.21 -8.80 -6.80
N HIS A 127 -0.98 -8.37 -7.04
CA HIS A 127 0.10 -9.28 -7.43
C HIS A 127 0.32 -10.39 -6.40
N LEU A 128 0.40 -10.07 -5.10
CA LEU A 128 0.54 -11.09 -4.07
C LEU A 128 -0.68 -12.00 -4.02
N CYS A 129 -1.87 -11.41 -4.02
CA CYS A 129 -3.15 -12.10 -3.94
C CYS A 129 -3.40 -13.08 -5.10
N GLU A 130 -2.80 -12.85 -6.26
CA GLU A 130 -2.84 -13.78 -7.39
C GLU A 130 -2.34 -15.20 -7.01
N ASN A 131 -1.45 -15.33 -6.03
CA ASN A 131 -0.93 -16.62 -5.56
C ASN A 131 -1.88 -17.35 -4.61
N PHE A 132 -2.87 -16.65 -4.06
CA PHE A 132 -3.78 -17.14 -3.02
C PHE A 132 -5.24 -16.94 -3.43
N ARG A 133 -5.57 -17.29 -4.69
CA ARG A 133 -6.89 -17.01 -5.29
C ARG A 133 -8.05 -17.49 -4.42
N TYR A 134 -7.93 -18.68 -3.84
CA TYR A 134 -8.96 -19.27 -2.97
C TYR A 134 -9.29 -18.44 -1.71
N LEU A 135 -8.42 -17.49 -1.32
CA LEU A 135 -8.63 -16.61 -0.18
C LEU A 135 -9.11 -15.20 -0.57
N LEU A 136 -9.22 -14.85 -1.86
CA LEU A 136 -9.48 -13.48 -2.31
C LEU A 136 -10.74 -12.87 -1.68
N CYS A 137 -11.82 -13.65 -1.57
CA CYS A 137 -13.11 -13.22 -1.01
C CYS A 137 -13.02 -12.69 0.42
N TRP A 138 -11.97 -13.08 1.16
CA TRP A 138 -11.75 -12.69 2.55
C TRP A 138 -10.48 -11.86 2.72
N CYS A 139 -9.41 -12.15 1.98
CA CYS A 139 -8.15 -11.44 2.14
C CYS A 139 -8.19 -10.03 1.56
N ILE A 140 -8.74 -9.83 0.35
CA ILE A 140 -8.64 -8.52 -0.31
C ILE A 140 -9.47 -7.44 0.39
N PRO A 141 -10.78 -7.62 0.63
CA PRO A 141 -11.59 -6.54 1.18
C PRO A 141 -11.14 -6.13 2.59
N PHE A 142 -10.74 -7.10 3.42
CA PHE A 142 -10.33 -6.84 4.79
C PHE A 142 -8.88 -6.35 4.90
N ALA A 143 -7.94 -6.91 4.14
CA ALA A 143 -6.56 -6.42 4.15
C ALA A 143 -6.48 -4.99 3.61
N LEU A 144 -7.29 -4.64 2.60
CA LEU A 144 -7.30 -3.30 2.06
C LEU A 144 -7.85 -2.28 3.06
N ILE A 145 -9.02 -2.53 3.65
CA ILE A 145 -9.59 -1.61 4.67
C ILE A 145 -8.64 -1.46 5.86
N ALA A 146 -8.08 -2.56 6.37
CA ALA A 146 -7.15 -2.51 7.49
C ALA A 146 -5.86 -1.74 7.14
N SER A 147 -5.46 -1.74 5.87
CA SER A 147 -4.23 -1.07 5.43
C SER A 147 -4.39 0.42 5.12
N ILE A 148 -5.61 0.92 4.87
CA ILE A 148 -5.85 2.31 4.45
C ILE A 148 -5.27 3.32 5.45
N PRO A 149 -5.58 3.27 6.77
CA PRO A 149 -5.03 4.25 7.71
C PRO A 149 -3.51 4.28 7.69
N SER A 150 -2.86 3.11 7.64
CA SER A 150 -1.40 3.04 7.57
C SER A 150 -0.86 3.57 6.25
N MET A 151 -1.51 3.26 5.13
CA MET A 151 -1.13 3.75 3.79
C MET A 151 -1.22 5.28 3.71
N GLU A 152 -2.25 5.88 4.31
CA GLU A 152 -2.41 7.34 4.35
C GLU A 152 -1.33 8.03 5.19
N ASN A 153 -0.88 7.36 6.25
CA ASN A 153 0.09 7.90 7.21
C ASN A 153 1.54 7.51 6.92
N LEU A 154 1.80 6.59 5.99
CA LEU A 154 3.14 6.06 5.70
C LEU A 154 3.33 5.89 4.18
N VAL A 155 3.03 6.96 3.43
CA VAL A 155 2.89 6.92 1.96
C VAL A 155 4.12 6.30 1.28
N ARG A 156 5.33 6.76 1.62
CA ARG A 156 6.57 6.27 1.01
C ARG A 156 6.85 4.81 1.36
N GLN A 157 6.61 4.42 2.61
CA GLN A 157 6.75 3.05 3.07
C GLN A 157 5.79 2.11 2.33
N PHE A 158 4.54 2.54 2.10
CA PHE A 158 3.55 1.75 1.39
C PHE A 158 3.82 1.67 -0.12
N VAL A 159 4.31 2.74 -0.73
CA VAL A 159 4.82 2.69 -2.12
C VAL A 159 5.95 1.66 -2.23
N SER A 160 6.92 1.69 -1.33
CA SER A 160 8.00 0.69 -1.31
C SER A 160 7.47 -0.74 -1.05
N LEU A 161 6.58 -0.90 -0.07
CA LEU A 161 5.96 -2.18 0.29
C LEU A 161 5.19 -2.80 -0.90
N SER A 162 4.61 -1.98 -1.77
CA SER A 162 3.99 -2.44 -3.02
C SER A 162 4.93 -3.31 -3.84
N PHE A 163 6.18 -2.86 -4.03
CA PHE A 163 7.19 -3.59 -4.77
C PHE A 163 7.73 -4.80 -4.01
N VAL A 164 7.74 -4.76 -2.68
CA VAL A 164 8.02 -5.93 -1.84
C VAL A 164 6.94 -7.01 -2.04
N MET A 165 5.65 -6.63 -2.14
CA MET A 165 4.56 -7.58 -2.39
C MET A 165 4.66 -8.23 -3.77
N ILE A 166 5.04 -7.45 -4.80
CA ILE A 166 5.33 -7.97 -6.14
C ILE A 166 6.53 -8.92 -6.09
N SER A 167 7.60 -8.53 -5.39
CA SER A 167 8.78 -9.37 -5.18
C SER A 167 8.41 -10.71 -4.54
N LEU A 168 7.61 -10.70 -3.47
CA LEU A 168 7.13 -11.90 -2.80
C LEU A 168 6.26 -12.75 -3.73
N SER A 169 5.38 -12.14 -4.54
CA SER A 169 4.60 -12.89 -5.53
C SER A 169 5.51 -13.69 -6.48
N PHE A 170 6.59 -13.10 -6.98
CA PHE A 170 7.51 -13.81 -7.86
C PHE A 170 8.34 -14.87 -7.11
N LEU A 171 8.69 -14.59 -5.85
CA LEU A 171 9.39 -15.55 -4.97
C LEU A 171 8.57 -16.83 -4.79
N LEU A 172 7.27 -16.69 -4.50
CA LEU A 172 6.34 -17.82 -4.34
C LEU A 172 6.22 -18.65 -5.62
N LYS A 173 6.28 -18.01 -6.79
CA LYS A 173 6.32 -18.66 -8.12
C LYS A 173 7.72 -19.18 -8.51
N LYS A 174 8.71 -19.15 -7.61
CA LYS A 174 10.11 -19.54 -7.84
C LYS A 174 10.82 -18.75 -8.96
N LYS A 175 10.31 -17.56 -9.32
CA LYS A 175 10.89 -16.65 -10.31
C LYS A 175 11.89 -15.71 -9.63
N TYR A 176 13.02 -16.26 -9.18
CA TYR A 176 13.96 -15.57 -8.30
C TYR A 176 14.54 -14.27 -8.90
N VAL A 177 14.91 -14.28 -10.19
CA VAL A 177 15.45 -13.08 -10.85
C VAL A 177 14.44 -11.92 -10.81
N MET A 178 13.18 -12.20 -11.14
CA MET A 178 12.11 -11.20 -11.08
C MET A 178 11.84 -10.74 -9.66
N SER A 179 11.88 -11.67 -8.69
CA SER A 179 11.72 -11.35 -7.28
C SER A 179 12.81 -10.39 -6.80
N CYS A 180 14.08 -10.67 -7.09
CA CYS A 180 15.21 -9.81 -6.74
C CYS A 180 15.13 -8.44 -7.42
N PHE A 181 14.74 -8.40 -8.70
CA PHE A 181 14.55 -7.14 -9.42
C PHE A 181 13.55 -6.23 -8.69
N TRP A 182 12.36 -6.73 -8.36
CA TRP A 182 11.34 -5.94 -7.66
C TRP A 182 11.74 -5.60 -6.22
N ALA A 183 12.51 -6.46 -5.54
CA ALA A 183 13.06 -6.14 -4.23
C ALA A 183 14.02 -4.94 -4.30
N VAL A 184 14.93 -4.92 -5.28
CA VAL A 184 15.87 -3.80 -5.46
C VAL A 184 15.13 -2.50 -5.79
N ILE A 185 14.07 -2.56 -6.61
CA ILE A 185 13.20 -1.40 -6.87
C ILE A 185 12.58 -0.86 -5.58
N SER A 186 12.15 -1.72 -4.65
CA SER A 186 11.55 -1.28 -3.37
C SER A 186 12.51 -0.41 -2.55
N PHE A 187 13.82 -0.69 -2.61
CA PHE A 187 14.84 0.05 -1.86
C PHE A 187 15.00 1.48 -2.36
N GLY A 188 14.77 1.71 -3.65
CA GLY A 188 14.84 3.06 -4.22
C GLY A 188 13.66 3.95 -3.80
N PHE A 189 12.54 3.37 -3.38
CA PHE A 189 11.41 4.12 -2.83
C PHE A 189 11.52 4.32 -1.32
N HIS A 190 12.08 3.34 -0.61
CA HIS A 190 12.38 3.48 0.80
C HIS A 190 13.47 2.49 1.24
N LEU A 191 14.63 2.99 1.66
CA LEU A 191 15.78 2.13 1.97
C LEU A 191 15.50 1.11 3.10
N SER A 192 14.67 1.47 4.08
CA SER A 192 14.39 0.56 5.22
C SER A 192 13.66 -0.73 4.81
N SER A 193 13.05 -0.77 3.61
CA SER A 193 12.44 -1.98 3.05
C SER A 193 13.43 -3.12 2.82
N VAL A 194 14.74 -2.84 2.78
CA VAL A 194 15.80 -3.86 2.85
C VAL A 194 15.59 -4.81 4.03
N ILE A 195 15.23 -4.27 5.20
CA ILE A 195 15.00 -5.07 6.42
C ILE A 195 13.84 -6.04 6.19
N VAL A 196 12.73 -5.54 5.62
CA VAL A 196 11.54 -6.33 5.33
C VAL A 196 11.85 -7.46 4.32
N VAL A 197 12.58 -7.15 3.25
CA VAL A 197 12.99 -8.13 2.25
C VAL A 197 13.89 -9.21 2.85
N VAL A 198 14.89 -8.83 3.66
CA VAL A 198 15.79 -9.80 4.32
C VAL A 198 15.01 -10.75 5.21
N ILE A 199 14.06 -10.25 6.01
CA ILE A 199 13.21 -11.08 6.87
C ILE A 199 12.39 -12.06 6.02
N ILE A 200 11.68 -11.56 4.99
CA ILE A 200 10.84 -12.39 4.12
C ILE A 200 11.67 -13.50 3.45
N TYR A 201 12.83 -13.16 2.90
CA TYR A 201 13.67 -14.11 2.18
C TYR A 201 14.28 -15.15 3.12
N THR A 202 14.72 -14.71 4.31
CA THR A 202 15.24 -15.62 5.33
C THR A 202 14.18 -16.62 5.77
N VAL A 203 12.97 -16.14 6.09
CA VAL A 203 11.82 -16.98 6.42
C VAL A 203 11.48 -17.93 5.27
N TYR A 204 11.50 -17.48 4.02
CA TYR A 204 11.24 -18.31 2.86
C TYR A 204 12.30 -19.43 2.67
N ILE A 205 13.58 -19.14 2.91
CA ILE A 205 14.68 -20.10 2.77
C ILE A 205 14.63 -21.14 3.90
N ILE A 206 14.55 -20.70 5.16
CA ILE A 206 14.51 -21.58 6.35
C ILE A 206 13.20 -22.39 6.34
N GLY A 207 12.09 -21.72 6.05
CA GLY A 207 10.74 -22.25 6.11
C GLY A 207 10.29 -23.01 4.86
N ARG A 208 11.16 -23.25 3.87
CA ARG A 208 10.78 -23.87 2.58
C ARG A 208 10.09 -25.25 2.74
N LYS A 209 10.21 -25.90 3.91
CA LYS A 209 9.53 -27.15 4.26
C LYS A 209 8.35 -27.00 5.24
N GLU A 210 8.21 -25.89 5.99
CA GLU A 210 7.22 -25.78 7.09
C GLU A 210 6.48 -24.44 7.22
N CYS A 211 6.81 -23.39 6.46
CA CYS A 211 6.14 -22.10 6.59
C CYS A 211 4.82 -22.04 5.80
N PHE A 212 3.73 -22.23 6.53
CA PHE A 212 2.51 -21.39 6.63
C PHE A 212 1.35 -22.25 7.19
N LYS A 213 1.51 -22.83 8.39
CA LYS A 213 0.33 -23.26 9.15
C LYS A 213 -0.37 -21.98 9.62
N LEU A 214 -1.58 -21.73 9.14
CA LEU A 214 -2.41 -20.56 9.47
C LEU A 214 -2.40 -20.21 10.96
N LYS A 215 -2.42 -21.23 11.83
CA LYS A 215 -2.34 -21.08 13.29
C LYS A 215 -1.05 -20.36 13.75
N SER A 216 0.11 -20.76 13.23
CA SER A 216 1.40 -20.15 13.58
C SER A 216 1.50 -18.71 13.07
N SER A 217 0.95 -18.43 11.88
CA SER A 217 0.88 -17.07 11.34
C SER A 217 -0.05 -16.16 12.15
N LEU A 218 -1.19 -16.68 12.60
CA LEU A 218 -2.11 -15.95 13.47
C LEU A 218 -1.48 -15.67 14.84
N ILE A 219 -0.76 -16.64 15.42
CA ILE A 219 -0.04 -16.45 16.70
C ILE A 219 1.05 -15.38 16.55
N ALA A 220 1.86 -15.45 15.49
CA ALA A 220 2.87 -14.43 15.21
C ALA A 220 2.23 -13.05 14.99
N TYR A 221 1.13 -12.98 14.23
CA TYR A 221 0.37 -11.75 14.03
C TYR A 221 -0.13 -11.17 15.36
N PHE A 222 -0.81 -11.96 16.19
CA PHE A 222 -1.27 -11.50 17.51
C PHE A 222 -0.11 -11.06 18.41
N PHE A 223 1.00 -11.80 18.42
CA PHE A 223 2.19 -11.45 19.20
C PHE A 223 2.78 -10.10 18.77
N PHE A 224 2.96 -9.85 17.47
CA PHE A 224 3.49 -8.58 16.98
C PHE A 224 2.48 -7.45 17.10
N PHE A 225 1.19 -7.71 16.89
CA PHE A 225 0.11 -6.73 17.07
C PHE A 225 0.13 -6.16 18.49
N PHE A 226 0.18 -7.01 19.51
CA PHE A 226 0.18 -6.55 20.90
C PHE A 226 1.51 -5.96 21.39
N ILE A 227 2.66 -6.32 20.81
CA ILE A 227 3.95 -5.75 21.22
C ILE A 227 4.16 -4.36 20.60
N PHE A 228 3.71 -4.14 19.36
CA PHE A 228 3.86 -2.86 18.68
C PHE A 228 2.75 -1.85 19.01
N ASP A 229 1.59 -2.29 19.50
CA ASP A 229 0.53 -1.42 20.01
C ASP A 229 0.65 -1.07 21.51
N ILE A 230 1.67 -1.57 22.23
CA ILE A 230 1.99 -1.00 23.55
C ILE A 230 2.51 0.41 23.27
N PRO A 231 1.79 1.48 23.69
CA PRO A 231 2.38 2.79 23.68
C PRO A 231 3.61 2.67 24.57
N VAL A 232 4.79 2.98 24.04
CA VAL A 232 5.95 3.21 24.89
C VAL A 232 5.58 4.38 25.77
N GLY A 233 5.04 4.06 26.95
CA GLY A 233 4.43 5.01 27.84
C GLY A 233 5.48 5.99 28.33
N GLY A 234 5.16 7.28 28.18
CA GLY A 234 5.62 8.32 29.08
C GLY A 234 6.99 8.93 28.77
N ILE A 235 7.09 9.69 27.69
CA ILE A 235 7.91 10.91 27.74
C ILE A 235 6.92 12.08 27.87
N LYS A 236 6.77 12.58 29.10
CA LYS A 236 6.02 13.81 29.36
C LYS A 236 6.65 14.96 28.55
N PRO A 237 5.87 15.87 27.95
CA PRO A 237 6.44 17.09 27.42
C PRO A 237 7.01 17.89 28.60
N VAL A 238 8.33 18.12 28.58
CA VAL A 238 8.95 19.13 29.44
C VAL A 238 8.54 20.47 28.86
N HIS A 239 7.64 21.15 29.56
CA HIS A 239 7.46 22.58 29.39
C HIS A 239 8.74 23.29 29.84
N THR A 240 9.44 23.91 28.90
CA THR A 240 10.26 25.12 29.10
C THR A 240 10.22 25.93 27.83
#